data_AF-A0AAN7FGQ8-F1
#
_entry.id   AF-A0AAN7FGQ8-F1
#
_cell.length_a   1.000
_cell.length_b   1.000
_cell.length_c   1.000
_cell.angle_alpha   90.00
_cell.angle_beta   90.00
_cell.angle_gamma   90.00
#
_symmetry.space_group_name_H-M   'P 1'
#
loop_
_entity.id
_entity.type
_entity.pdbx_description
1 polymer ?
#
loop_
_entity_poly.entity_id
_entity_poly.type
_entity_poly.pdbx_seq_one_letter_code
_entity_poly.pdbx_strand_id
1 'polypeptide(L)'
;MIALTIGIGLLVLPELVFAKEYVVGDENGWNYEVDYNAWADGKTFLFFNYAEEEHNVIVVNATRYDKCLASPNLGAFDRKKYYICQWHCDYSDQKLMIMVLRKKMLGTPISSPH
;
A
#
# COMPACT_ATOMS: atom_id res chain seq x y z
N MET A 1 -20.12 -42.77 -30.03
CA MET A 1 -18.67 -43.03 -30.13
C MET A 1 -18.04 -41.95 -31.01
N ILE A 2 -17.52 -40.90 -30.39
CA ILE A 2 -16.46 -40.02 -30.91
C ILE A 2 -15.61 -39.77 -29.65
N ALA A 3 -14.82 -40.77 -29.26
CA ALA A 3 -13.38 -40.80 -29.53
C ALA A 3 -12.65 -39.64 -28.83
N LEU A 4 -11.86 -40.02 -27.83
CA LEU A 4 -10.94 -39.19 -27.04
C LEU A 4 -10.30 -38.05 -27.85
N THR A 5 -10.41 -36.83 -27.35
CA THR A 5 -9.33 -35.85 -27.46
C THR A 5 -8.93 -35.41 -26.06
N ILE A 6 -7.74 -35.87 -25.66
CA ILE A 6 -7.04 -35.47 -24.45
C ILE A 6 -6.69 -33.99 -24.61
N GLY A 7 -7.30 -33.14 -23.79
CA GLY A 7 -6.91 -31.74 -23.64
C GLY A 7 -6.89 -31.43 -22.15
N ILE A 8 -5.73 -31.64 -21.52
CA ILE A 8 -5.47 -31.13 -20.18
C ILE A 8 -5.44 -29.60 -20.31
N GLY A 9 -6.60 -28.96 -20.19
CA GLY A 9 -6.69 -27.54 -19.97
C GLY A 9 -6.18 -27.27 -18.57
N LEU A 10 -4.97 -26.72 -18.46
CA LEU A 10 -4.40 -26.24 -17.21
C LEU A 10 -5.39 -25.22 -16.61
N LEU A 11 -6.09 -25.61 -15.55
CA LEU A 11 -7.01 -24.74 -14.83
C LEU A 11 -6.17 -23.71 -14.07
N VAL A 12 -5.90 -22.57 -14.69
CA VAL A 12 -5.24 -21.44 -14.02
C VAL A 12 -6.27 -20.84 -13.07
N LEU A 13 -6.19 -21.20 -11.79
CA LEU A 13 -6.95 -20.54 -10.73
C LEU A 13 -6.38 -19.12 -10.58
N PRO A 14 -7.18 -18.04 -10.75
CA PRO A 14 -6.73 -16.72 -10.39
C PRO A 14 -6.47 -16.71 -8.88
N GLU A 15 -5.24 -16.36 -8.48
CA GLU A 15 -4.90 -16.19 -7.07
C GLU A 15 -5.84 -15.14 -6.47
N LEU A 16 -6.58 -15.53 -5.42
CA LEU A 16 -7.41 -14.59 -4.66
C LEU A 16 -6.47 -13.65 -3.90
N VAL A 17 -6.29 -12.44 -4.42
CA VAL A 17 -5.49 -11.40 -3.76
C VAL A 17 -6.32 -10.79 -2.62
N PHE A 18 -5.98 -11.13 -1.37
CA PHE A 18 -6.55 -10.48 -0.20
C PHE A 18 -5.66 -9.30 0.23
N ALA A 19 -6.24 -8.11 0.31
CA ALA A 19 -5.57 -6.97 0.93
C ALA A 19 -5.53 -7.17 2.45
N LYS A 20 -4.32 -7.14 3.03
CA LYS A 20 -4.14 -7.19 4.48
C LYS A 20 -3.98 -5.78 5.03
N GLU A 21 -4.88 -5.39 5.93
CA GLU A 21 -4.79 -4.13 6.65
C GLU A 21 -3.86 -4.28 7.86
N TYR A 22 -2.94 -3.32 8.02
CA TYR A 22 -2.07 -3.23 9.18
C TYR A 22 -2.32 -1.91 9.90
N VAL A 23 -2.57 -1.98 11.22
CA VAL A 23 -2.65 -0.79 12.08
C VAL A 23 -1.25 -0.51 12.61
N VAL A 24 -0.71 0.68 12.31
CA VAL A 24 0.66 1.04 12.71
C VAL A 24 0.79 1.06 14.24
N GLY A 25 1.74 0.29 14.76
CA GLY A 25 1.95 0.08 16.20
C GLY A 25 0.89 -0.78 16.89
N ASP A 26 0.04 -1.47 16.11
CA ASP A 26 -1.03 -2.36 16.57
C ASP A 26 -1.90 -1.70 17.67
N GLU A 27 -1.99 -2.28 18.86
CA GLU A 27 -2.82 -1.75 19.97
C GLU A 27 -2.25 -0.47 20.60
N ASN A 28 -0.94 -0.27 20.48
CA ASN A 28 -0.24 0.89 21.04
C ASN A 28 -0.38 2.12 20.15
N GLY A 29 -0.73 1.94 18.88
CA GLY A 29 -0.86 3.01 17.90
C GLY A 29 0.46 3.73 17.64
N TRP A 30 0.37 4.99 17.21
CA TRP A 30 1.54 5.80 16.87
C TRP A 30 2.04 6.63 18.07
N ASN A 31 2.99 6.09 18.84
CA ASN A 31 3.67 6.78 19.94
C ASN A 31 5.17 6.43 20.04
N TYR A 32 5.92 7.09 20.94
CA TYR A 32 7.38 6.96 21.05
C TYR A 32 7.86 5.69 21.77
N GLU A 33 6.95 4.94 22.40
CA GLU A 33 7.23 3.75 23.20
C GLU A 33 7.18 2.46 22.36
N VAL A 34 6.82 2.56 21.07
CA VAL A 34 6.76 1.44 20.14
C VAL A 34 8.05 1.33 19.34
N ASP A 35 8.65 0.14 19.36
CA ASP A 35 9.71 -0.21 18.41
C ASP A 35 9.09 -0.54 17.04
N TYR A 36 9.08 0.44 16.14
CA TYR A 36 8.49 0.29 14.81
C TYR A 36 9.29 -0.63 13.87
N ASN A 37 10.58 -0.85 14.13
CA ASN A 37 11.37 -1.78 13.33
C ASN A 37 10.98 -3.21 13.68
N ALA A 38 10.87 -3.52 14.97
CA ALA A 38 10.35 -4.80 15.43
C ALA A 38 8.88 -5.00 15.03
N TRP A 39 8.05 -3.95 15.10
CA TRP A 39 6.67 -4.01 14.64
C TRP A 39 6.58 -4.24 13.12
N ALA A 40 7.45 -3.65 12.31
CA ALA A 40 7.42 -3.83 10.85
C ALA A 40 7.99 -5.19 10.39
N ASP A 41 8.74 -5.89 11.24
CA ASP A 41 9.40 -7.15 10.89
C ASP A 41 8.39 -8.23 10.47
N GLY A 42 8.69 -8.92 9.37
CA GLY A 42 7.81 -9.93 8.78
C GLY A 42 6.45 -9.41 8.23
N LYS A 43 6.17 -8.10 8.26
CA LYS A 43 4.97 -7.52 7.64
C LYS A 43 5.29 -7.08 6.21
N THR A 44 4.58 -7.66 5.24
CA THR A 44 4.66 -7.22 3.83
C THR A 44 3.71 -6.05 3.63
N PHE A 45 4.25 -4.84 3.73
CA PHE A 45 3.61 -3.66 3.15
C PHE A 45 3.74 -3.73 1.63
N LEU A 46 2.84 -3.09 0.89
CA LEU A 46 2.79 -3.12 -0.57
C LEU A 46 4.20 -3.00 -1.18
N PHE A 47 4.74 -4.13 -1.62
CA PHE A 47 6.07 -4.24 -2.20
C PHE A 47 5.93 -3.88 -3.68
N PHE A 48 6.66 -2.87 -4.13
CA PHE A 48 6.71 -2.55 -5.55
C PHE A 48 7.76 -3.45 -6.20
N ASN A 49 7.32 -4.52 -6.85
CA ASN A 49 8.21 -5.37 -7.65
C ASN A 49 8.34 -4.76 -9.05
N TYR A 50 9.54 -4.33 -9.42
CA TYR A 50 9.83 -3.74 -10.72
C TYR A 50 11.28 -4.01 -11.15
N ALA A 51 11.56 -3.99 -12.45
CA ALA A 51 12.93 -4.00 -12.95
C ALA A 51 13.58 -2.64 -12.66
N GLU A 52 14.62 -2.63 -11.82
CA GLU A 52 15.25 -1.39 -11.32
C GLU A 52 15.79 -0.50 -12.44
N GLU A 53 16.22 -1.10 -13.54
CA GLU A 53 16.71 -0.40 -14.73
C GLU A 53 15.59 0.28 -15.55
N GLU A 54 14.33 -0.12 -15.35
CA GLU A 54 13.19 0.35 -16.15
C GLU A 54 12.22 1.22 -15.34
N HIS A 55 12.12 1.01 -14.02
CA HIS A 55 11.14 1.70 -13.19
C HIS A 55 11.73 2.19 -11.87
N ASN A 56 10.97 3.05 -11.21
CA ASN A 56 11.25 3.51 -9.86
C ASN A 56 9.93 3.87 -9.16
N VAL A 57 10.02 4.15 -7.86
CA VAL A 57 8.87 4.57 -7.05
C VAL A 57 9.22 5.87 -6.35
N ILE A 58 8.56 6.95 -6.78
CA ILE A 58 8.70 8.28 -6.19
C ILE A 58 7.43 8.62 -5.41
N VAL A 59 7.59 8.97 -4.14
CA VAL A 59 6.49 9.46 -3.30
C VAL A 59 6.31 10.97 -3.52
N VAL A 60 5.08 11.37 -3.83
CA VAL A 60 4.72 12.76 -4.17
C VAL A 60 3.45 13.22 -3.44
N ASN A 61 3.13 14.51 -3.55
CA ASN A 61 1.85 15.06 -3.09
C ASN A 61 0.76 14.97 -4.18
N ALA A 62 -0.48 15.31 -3.84
CA ALA A 62 -1.62 15.21 -4.75
C ALA A 62 -1.41 15.99 -6.07
N THR A 63 -1.00 17.26 -5.99
CA THR A 63 -0.79 18.10 -7.18
C THR A 63 0.28 17.53 -8.11
N ARG A 64 1.33 16.93 -7.55
CA ARG A 64 2.41 16.31 -8.32
C ARG A 64 2.01 14.95 -8.86
N TYR A 65 1.16 14.21 -8.16
CA TYR A 65 0.55 12.99 -8.67
C TYR A 65 -0.33 13.26 -9.89
N ASP A 66 -1.16 14.31 -9.84
CA ASP A 66 -2.04 14.70 -10.95
C ASP A 66 -1.26 15.18 -12.19
N LYS A 67 -0.08 15.75 -11.97
CA LYS A 67 0.80 16.31 -13.02
C LYS A 67 2.04 15.44 -13.31
N CYS A 68 2.13 14.26 -12.72
CA CYS A 68 3.29 13.35 -12.83
C CYS A 68 4.67 13.98 -12.60
N LEU A 69 4.77 14.92 -11.66
CA LEU A 69 6.03 15.63 -11.38
C LEU A 69 6.90 14.86 -10.39
N ALA A 70 7.90 14.14 -10.89
CA ALA A 70 8.82 13.25 -10.16
C ALA A 70 9.79 13.89 -9.15
N SER A 71 9.57 15.13 -8.72
CA SER A 71 10.34 15.70 -7.61
C SER A 71 9.72 15.29 -6.27
N PRO A 72 10.46 14.63 -5.38
CA PRO A 72 9.96 14.21 -4.08
C PRO A 72 9.40 15.40 -3.31
N ASN A 73 8.24 15.22 -2.67
CA ASN A 73 7.72 16.16 -1.69
C ASN A 73 7.03 15.37 -0.59
N LEU A 74 7.79 15.07 0.46
CA LEU A 74 7.39 14.24 1.59
C LEU A 74 6.67 15.02 2.70
N GLY A 75 6.03 16.15 2.37
CA GLY A 75 5.30 16.98 3.35
C GLY A 75 4.27 16.21 4.17
N ALA A 76 3.59 16.87 5.11
CA ALA A 76 2.60 16.20 5.97
C ALA A 76 1.48 15.55 5.14
N PHE A 77 1.43 14.21 5.13
CA PHE A 77 0.39 13.43 4.47
C PHE A 77 -0.79 13.26 5.41
N ASP A 78 -1.98 13.72 5.03
CA ASP A 78 -3.18 13.59 5.87
C ASP A 78 -3.68 12.13 5.91
N ARG A 79 -4.29 11.65 4.80
CA ARG A 79 -4.83 10.29 4.66
C ARG A 79 -4.51 9.63 3.33
N LYS A 80 -3.76 10.28 2.45
CA LYS A 80 -3.44 9.75 1.12
C LYS A 80 -1.94 9.77 0.90
N LYS A 81 -1.40 8.66 0.42
CA LYS A 81 -0.03 8.54 -0.07
C LYS A 81 -0.08 8.33 -1.57
N TYR A 82 0.75 9.08 -2.30
CA TYR A 82 0.77 9.04 -3.76
C TYR A 82 2.15 8.59 -4.23
N TYR A 83 2.16 7.63 -5.14
CA TYR A 83 3.34 6.99 -5.70
C TYR A 83 3.28 7.12 -7.22
N ILE A 84 4.40 7.44 -7.86
CA ILE A 84 4.52 7.51 -9.32
C ILE A 84 5.82 6.83 -9.76
N CYS A 85 5.83 6.26 -10.96
CA CYS A 85 7.08 6.05 -11.68
C CYS A 85 7.44 7.33 -12.45
N GLN A 86 8.67 7.79 -12.31
CA GLN A 86 9.15 9.04 -12.91
C GLN A 86 8.97 9.05 -14.43
N TRP A 87 9.25 7.94 -15.09
CA TRP A 87 9.29 7.89 -16.55
C TRP A 87 7.96 7.47 -17.17
N HIS A 88 7.08 6.82 -16.42
CA HIS A 88 5.90 6.13 -16.96
C HIS A 88 4.56 6.75 -16.49
N CYS A 89 4.60 7.73 -15.60
CA CYS A 89 3.36 8.32 -15.08
C CYS A 89 2.53 9.05 -16.15
N ASP A 90 3.14 9.86 -17.02
CA ASP A 90 2.39 10.76 -17.94
C ASP A 90 1.74 10.06 -19.14
N TYR A 91 2.28 8.92 -19.59
CA TYR A 91 1.79 8.24 -20.81
C TYR A 91 1.23 6.84 -20.56
N SER A 92 1.59 6.16 -19.48
CA SER A 92 1.04 4.84 -19.14
C SER A 92 0.30 4.81 -17.81
N ASP A 93 0.16 5.96 -17.14
CA ASP A 93 -0.54 6.11 -15.87
C ASP A 93 0.01 5.18 -14.78
N GLN A 94 1.32 4.91 -14.79
CA GLN A 94 2.00 4.09 -13.77
C GLN A 94 2.12 4.89 -12.46
N LYS A 95 0.99 5.00 -11.75
CA LYS A 95 0.83 5.73 -10.51
C LYS A 95 -0.17 5.06 -9.57
N LEU A 96 0.03 5.18 -8.27
CA LEU A 96 -0.83 4.60 -7.24
C LEU A 96 -1.16 5.60 -6.14
N MET A 97 -2.43 5.67 -5.76
CA MET A 97 -2.88 6.39 -4.56
C MET A 97 -3.36 5.38 -3.53
N ILE A 98 -2.79 5.45 -2.32
CA ILE A 98 -3.19 4.63 -1.19
C ILE A 98 -3.89 5.52 -0.17
N MET A 99 -5.09 5.12 0.26
CA MET A 99 -5.79 5.75 1.37
C MET A 99 -5.38 5.09 2.68
N VAL A 100 -4.83 5.88 3.60
CA VAL A 100 -4.52 5.50 4.97
C VAL A 100 -5.76 5.72 5.82
N LEU A 101 -6.40 4.63 6.23
CA LEU A 101 -7.54 4.67 7.14
C LEU A 101 -7.06 5.02 8.55
N ARG A 102 -7.79 5.91 9.22
CA ARG A 102 -7.63 6.17 10.66
C ARG A 102 -8.71 5.39 11.39
N LYS A 103 -8.33 4.57 12.36
CA LYS A 103 -9.30 4.01 13.31
C LYS A 103 -9.87 5.18 14.12
N LYS A 104 -11.20 5.36 14.08
CA LYS A 104 -11.87 6.29 14.99
C LYS A 104 -11.74 5.69 16.40
N MET A 105 -10.97 6.32 17.27
CA MET A 105 -10.94 5.94 18.69
C MET A 105 -12.32 6.24 19.27
N LEU A 106 -13.10 5.19 19.54
CA LEU A 106 -14.31 5.32 20.36
C LEU A 106 -13.80 5.45 21.79
N GLY A 107 -13.85 6.66 22.35
CA GLY A 107 -13.31 6.93 23.67
C GLY A 107 -13.94 6.01 24.72
N THR A 108 -13.10 5.28 25.44
CA THR A 108 -13.51 4.59 26.67
C THR A 108 -13.97 5.64 27.68
N PRO A 109 -15.10 5.46 28.40
CA PRO A 109 -15.47 6.38 29.46
C PRO A 109 -14.38 6.34 30.53
N ILE A 110 -13.73 7.47 30.78
CA ILE A 110 -12.80 7.62 31.89
C ILE A 110 -13.66 7.60 33.17
N SER A 111 -13.73 6.46 33.84
CA SER A 111 -14.22 6.42 35.23
C SER A 111 -13.15 7.08 36.10
N SER A 112 -13.45 8.28 36.60
CA SER A 112 -12.63 9.01 37.56
C SER A 112 -12.65 8.29 38.92
N PRO A 113 -11.50 8.05 39.57
CA PRO A 113 -11.48 7.54 40.94
C PRO A 113 -11.72 8.70 41.92
N HIS A 114 -12.79 8.58 42.72
CA HIS A 114 -12.97 9.26 44.00
C HIS A 114 -13.22 8.20 45.07
#